data_AF-A0A5M6IHJ2-F1
#
_entry.id   AF-A0A5M6IHJ2-F1
#
_cell.length_a   1.000
_cell.length_b   1.000
_cell.length_c   1.000
_cell.angle_alpha   90.00
_cell.angle_beta   90.00
_cell.angle_gamma   90.00
#
_symmetry.space_group_name_H-M   'P 1'
#
loop_
_entity.id
_entity.type
_entity.pdbx_description
1 polymer ?
#
loop_
_entity_poly.entity_id
_entity_poly.type
_entity_poly.pdbx_seq_one_letter_code
_entity_poly.pdbx_strand_id
1 'polypeptide(L)'
;GCLFRCLYCHNPDTWKLHNGRAVTLDEALAEVRPYAGFLRFAGGVTISGGEPMLQAGFVGALARRIKTELRLHVALDTQGFLHDTLDDAWFDPIDLVLLDIKHSDPGQYRRLTGQDLQPTLDFAQRLVRLGKRMWIRYVLVP
;
A
#
# COMPACT_ATOMS: atom_id res chain seq x y z
N GLY A 1 7.20 0.69 9.14
CA GLY A 1 8.27 1.45 8.46
C GLY A 1 7.69 2.33 7.37
N CYS A 2 8.24 3.54 7.19
CA CYS A 2 7.93 4.43 6.06
C CYS A 2 9.14 5.34 5.77
N LEU A 3 9.45 5.56 4.49
CA LEU A 3 10.54 6.46 4.07
C LEU A 3 10.10 7.92 3.96
N PHE A 4 8.79 8.19 4.04
CA PHE A 4 8.23 9.53 3.99
C PHE A 4 8.25 10.18 5.38
N ARG A 5 8.33 11.51 5.41
CA ARG A 5 8.21 12.36 6.60
C ARG A 5 7.14 13.41 6.37
N CYS A 6 5.93 12.93 6.04
CA CYS A 6 4.79 13.81 5.77
C CYS A 6 4.53 14.72 6.96
N LEU A 7 4.47 16.04 6.76
CA LEU A 7 4.26 17.00 7.84
C LEU A 7 2.93 16.78 8.60
N TYR A 8 1.95 16.18 7.93
CA TYR A 8 0.63 15.84 8.50
C TYR A 8 0.48 14.36 8.85
N CYS A 9 1.58 13.59 8.96
CA CYS A 9 1.47 12.15 9.20
C CYS A 9 0.68 11.85 10.48
N HIS A 10 -0.47 11.20 10.33
CA HIS A 10 -1.30 10.72 11.45
C HIS A 10 -0.57 9.63 12.26
N ASN A 11 0.24 8.80 11.60
CA ASN A 11 0.88 7.64 12.21
C ASN A 11 2.41 7.74 12.24
N PRO A 12 3.02 8.74 12.90
CA PRO A 12 4.47 8.92 12.91
C PRO A 12 5.21 7.73 13.56
N ASP A 13 4.55 6.98 14.45
CA ASP A 13 5.11 5.77 15.06
C ASP A 13 5.38 4.64 14.06
N THR A 14 4.73 4.68 12.89
CA THR A 14 4.96 3.73 11.79
C THR A 14 6.24 4.01 11.00
N TRP A 15 6.89 5.16 11.21
CA TRP A 15 8.11 5.53 10.46
C TRP A 15 9.27 4.59 10.74
N LYS A 16 9.45 4.20 12.01
CA LYS A 16 10.54 3.33 12.45
C LYS A 16 10.45 1.97 11.74
N LEU A 17 11.58 1.54 11.17
CA LEU A 17 11.67 0.25 10.45
C LEU A 17 11.70 -0.93 11.42
N HIS A 18 12.36 -0.76 12.57
CA HIS A 18 12.49 -1.77 13.61
C HIS A 18 11.52 -1.45 14.76
N ASN A 19 10.22 -1.53 14.48
CA ASN A 19 9.14 -1.34 15.45
C ASN A 19 7.96 -2.27 15.12
N GLY A 20 7.05 -2.44 16.06
CA GLY A 20 5.86 -3.28 15.92
C GLY A 20 6.11 -4.73 16.32
N ARG A 21 5.17 -5.61 15.94
CA ARG A 21 5.22 -7.05 16.22
C ARG A 21 5.59 -7.81 14.96
N ALA A 22 6.61 -8.67 15.05
CA ALA A 22 6.90 -9.62 14.00
C ALA A 22 5.77 -10.65 13.93
N VAL A 23 5.26 -10.90 12.72
CA VAL A 23 4.23 -11.89 12.45
C VAL A 23 4.62 -12.73 11.24
N THR A 24 4.28 -14.00 11.29
CA THR A 24 4.38 -14.92 10.17
C THR A 24 3.17 -14.76 9.23
N LEU A 25 3.29 -15.31 8.02
CA LEU A 25 2.16 -15.33 7.08
C LEU A 25 0.96 -16.09 7.67
N ASP A 26 1.20 -17.21 8.36
CA ASP A 26 0.14 -18.02 8.95
C ASP A 26 -0.59 -17.29 10.07
N GLU A 27 0.13 -16.56 10.92
CA GLU A 27 -0.48 -15.71 11.96
C GLU A 27 -1.34 -14.61 11.34
N ALA A 28 -0.83 -13.90 10.32
CA ALA A 28 -1.60 -12.87 9.65
C ALA A 28 -2.86 -13.41 8.96
N LEU A 29 -2.78 -14.59 8.32
CA LEU A 29 -3.93 -15.25 7.72
C LEU A 29 -4.93 -15.76 8.76
N ALA A 30 -4.44 -16.25 9.90
CA ALA A 30 -5.29 -16.69 11.01
C ALA A 30 -6.09 -15.52 11.59
N GLU A 31 -5.53 -14.31 11.62
CA GLU A 31 -6.26 -13.10 12.04
C GLU A 31 -7.38 -12.70 11.05
N VAL A 32 -7.16 -12.87 9.74
CA VAL A 32 -8.17 -12.52 8.72
C VAL A 32 -9.27 -13.57 8.58
N ARG A 33 -8.92 -14.86 8.72
CA ARG A 33 -9.79 -16.01 8.39
C ARG A 33 -11.18 -15.97 9.07
N PRO A 34 -11.33 -15.63 10.37
CA PRO A 34 -12.64 -15.55 11.02
C PRO A 34 -13.60 -14.56 10.35
N TYR A 35 -13.07 -13.49 9.75
CA TYR A 35 -13.85 -12.43 9.12
C TYR A 35 -14.12 -12.69 7.64
N ALA A 36 -13.49 -13.71 7.04
CA ALA A 36 -13.53 -13.92 5.59
C ALA A 36 -14.95 -14.14 5.05
N GLY A 37 -15.84 -14.76 5.83
CA GLY A 37 -17.26 -14.91 5.47
C GLY A 37 -17.94 -13.57 5.20
N PHE A 38 -17.77 -12.62 6.11
CA PHE A 38 -18.33 -11.28 6.00
C PHE A 38 -17.61 -10.44 4.93
N LEU A 39 -16.28 -10.46 4.94
CA LEU A 39 -15.49 -9.64 4.02
C LEU A 39 -15.70 -10.02 2.56
N ARG A 40 -16.03 -11.28 2.22
CA ARG A 40 -16.36 -11.68 0.84
C ARG A 40 -17.54 -10.92 0.24
N PHE A 41 -18.49 -10.45 1.06
CA PHE A 41 -19.65 -9.70 0.56
C PHE A 41 -19.58 -8.21 0.87
N ALA A 42 -18.94 -7.83 1.99
CA ALA A 42 -18.93 -6.45 2.48
C ALA A 42 -17.65 -5.67 2.14
N GLY A 43 -16.61 -6.31 1.59
CA GLY A 43 -15.37 -5.62 1.22
C GLY A 43 -14.21 -6.56 0.95
N GLY A 44 -13.17 -6.47 1.78
CA GLY A 44 -11.91 -7.20 1.58
C GLY A 44 -10.87 -6.84 2.62
N VAL A 45 -9.60 -7.03 2.27
CA VAL A 45 -8.45 -6.68 3.11
C VAL A 45 -7.71 -5.52 2.47
N THR A 46 -7.32 -4.52 3.27
CA THR A 46 -6.42 -3.45 2.85
C THR A 46 -5.09 -3.60 3.56
N ILE A 47 -3.99 -3.62 2.81
CA ILE A 47 -2.63 -3.60 3.36
C ILE A 47 -2.12 -2.15 3.30
N SER A 48 -1.87 -1.56 4.47
CA SER A 48 -1.54 -0.13 4.67
C SER A 48 -0.46 0.02 5.76
N GLY A 49 -0.54 1.09 6.57
CA GLY A 49 0.33 1.37 7.71
C GLY A 49 1.28 2.53 7.41
N GLY A 50 2.57 2.21 7.22
CA GLY A 50 3.57 3.15 6.76
C GLY A 50 3.67 3.12 5.23
N GLU A 51 4.61 2.34 4.71
CA GLU A 51 4.67 1.99 3.29
C GLU A 51 4.75 0.46 3.13
N PRO A 52 3.68 -0.21 2.67
CA PRO A 52 3.65 -1.67 2.52
C PRO A 52 4.76 -2.21 1.62
N MET A 53 5.17 -1.48 0.57
CA MET A 53 6.19 -1.96 -0.37
C MET A 53 7.59 -2.06 0.26
N LEU A 54 7.84 -1.48 1.44
CA LEU A 54 9.07 -1.76 2.21
C LEU A 54 9.18 -3.21 2.68
N GLN A 55 8.06 -3.94 2.71
CA GLN A 55 7.98 -5.36 3.07
C GLN A 55 7.41 -6.18 1.92
N ALA A 56 7.76 -5.84 0.67
CA ALA A 56 7.14 -6.39 -0.53
C ALA A 56 7.12 -7.93 -0.59
N GLY A 57 8.16 -8.61 -0.10
CA GLY A 57 8.20 -10.07 -0.03
C GLY A 57 7.07 -10.66 0.82
N PHE A 58 6.89 -10.12 2.03
CA PHE A 58 5.82 -10.53 2.94
C PHE A 58 4.45 -10.11 2.41
N VAL A 59 4.29 -8.85 2.00
CA VAL A 59 3.02 -8.27 1.53
C VAL A 59 2.52 -9.00 0.28
N GLY A 60 3.39 -9.26 -0.70
CA GLY A 60 3.01 -9.99 -1.91
C GLY A 60 2.60 -11.44 -1.62
N ALA A 61 3.31 -12.12 -0.71
CA ALA A 61 2.95 -13.47 -0.29
C ALA A 61 1.61 -13.51 0.47
N LEU A 62 1.39 -12.56 1.37
CA LEU A 62 0.13 -12.42 2.10
C LEU A 62 -1.05 -12.15 1.15
N ALA A 63 -0.90 -11.18 0.22
CA ALA A 63 -1.92 -10.87 -0.76
C ALA A 63 -2.30 -12.10 -1.60
N ARG A 64 -1.30 -12.86 -2.11
CA ARG A 64 -1.55 -14.11 -2.85
C ARG A 64 -2.35 -15.11 -2.02
N ARG A 65 -1.94 -15.36 -0.77
CA ARG A 65 -2.63 -16.32 0.10
C ARG A 65 -4.05 -15.87 0.46
N ILE A 66 -4.27 -14.58 0.71
CA ILE A 66 -5.61 -14.02 0.92
C ILE A 66 -6.50 -14.28 -0.30
N LYS A 67 -5.98 -14.05 -1.53
CA LYS A 67 -6.72 -14.31 -2.77
C LYS A 67 -7.03 -15.79 -2.95
N THR A 68 -6.04 -16.68 -2.79
CA THR A 68 -6.19 -18.09 -3.12
C THR A 68 -6.92 -18.88 -2.04
N GLU A 69 -6.65 -18.61 -0.76
CA GLU A 69 -7.22 -19.38 0.36
C GLU A 69 -8.55 -18.80 0.85
N LEU A 70 -8.67 -17.47 0.92
CA LEU A 70 -9.84 -16.82 1.53
C LEU A 70 -10.82 -16.24 0.49
N ARG A 71 -10.39 -16.13 -0.77
CA ARG A 71 -11.14 -15.55 -1.90
C ARG A 71 -11.64 -14.12 -1.60
N LEU A 72 -10.80 -13.33 -0.94
CA LEU A 72 -11.11 -11.94 -0.58
C LEU A 72 -10.53 -10.95 -1.58
N HIS A 73 -11.20 -9.81 -1.74
CA HIS A 73 -10.62 -8.66 -2.44
C HIS A 73 -9.43 -8.10 -1.65
N VAL A 74 -8.36 -7.71 -2.34
CA VAL A 74 -7.17 -7.13 -1.72
C VAL A 74 -6.92 -5.72 -2.26
N ALA A 75 -6.89 -4.75 -1.37
CA ALA A 75 -6.47 -3.38 -1.66
C ALA A 75 -5.06 -3.12 -1.12
N LEU A 76 -4.26 -2.39 -1.89
CA LEU A 76 -2.97 -1.87 -1.47
C LEU A 76 -3.09 -0.36 -1.24
N ASP A 77 -2.75 0.12 -0.05
CA ASP A 77 -2.75 1.55 0.29
C ASP A 77 -1.31 2.04 0.42
N THR A 78 -0.88 2.88 -0.51
CA THR A 78 0.55 3.13 -0.74
C THR A 78 0.83 4.54 -1.29
N GLN A 79 2.07 4.99 -1.07
CA GLN A 79 2.63 6.19 -1.70
C GLN A 79 3.19 5.92 -3.10
N GLY A 80 3.29 4.65 -3.52
CA GLY A 80 3.77 4.29 -4.85
C GLY A 80 5.29 4.39 -5.06
N PHE A 81 6.02 5.06 -4.17
CA PHE A 81 7.42 5.45 -4.36
C PHE A 81 8.39 4.29 -4.66
N LEU A 82 8.14 3.08 -4.14
CA LEU A 82 9.02 1.92 -4.28
C LEU A 82 8.60 0.97 -5.41
N HIS A 83 7.71 1.40 -6.30
CA HIS A 83 7.15 0.51 -7.31
C HIS A 83 8.22 -0.09 -8.23
N ASP A 84 9.24 0.68 -8.61
CA ASP A 84 10.30 0.30 -9.55
C ASP A 84 11.12 -0.91 -9.07
N THR A 85 11.15 -1.16 -7.76
CA THR A 85 11.82 -2.33 -7.17
C THR A 85 11.07 -3.65 -7.37
N LEU A 86 9.85 -3.61 -7.92
CA LEU A 86 8.95 -4.76 -8.03
C LEU A 86 8.59 -5.04 -9.49
N ASP A 87 8.50 -6.32 -9.84
CA ASP A 87 8.00 -6.76 -11.15
C ASP A 87 6.48 -6.57 -11.27
N ASP A 88 5.98 -6.48 -12.51
CA ASP A 88 4.55 -6.26 -12.78
C ASP A 88 3.67 -7.36 -12.16
N ALA A 89 4.14 -8.61 -12.19
CA ALA A 89 3.42 -9.76 -11.62
C ALA A 89 3.25 -9.66 -10.09
N TRP A 90 4.03 -8.82 -9.40
CA TRP A 90 3.83 -8.59 -7.97
C TRP A 90 2.46 -7.98 -7.67
N PHE A 91 1.91 -7.21 -8.61
CA PHE A 91 0.63 -6.54 -8.46
C PHE A 91 -0.57 -7.44 -8.81
N ASP A 92 -0.36 -8.62 -9.41
CA ASP A 92 -1.43 -9.56 -9.80
C ASP A 92 -2.47 -9.84 -8.71
N PRO A 93 -2.10 -10.18 -7.46
CA PRO A 93 -3.07 -10.44 -6.39
C PRO A 93 -3.75 -9.17 -5.83
N ILE A 94 -3.36 -7.98 -6.28
CA ILE A 94 -3.93 -6.69 -5.84
C ILE A 94 -5.06 -6.29 -6.79
N ASP A 95 -6.25 -6.11 -6.24
CA ASP A 95 -7.47 -5.77 -6.99
C ASP A 95 -7.67 -4.25 -7.13
N LEU A 96 -7.25 -3.49 -6.11
CA LEU A 96 -7.36 -2.03 -6.03
C LEU A 96 -6.10 -1.43 -5.43
N VAL A 97 -5.62 -0.34 -6.01
CA VAL A 97 -4.57 0.48 -5.41
C VAL A 97 -5.15 1.81 -4.95
N LEU A 98 -5.06 2.09 -3.66
CA LEU A 98 -5.29 3.41 -3.09
C LEU A 98 -3.95 4.16 -3.16
N LEU A 99 -3.82 5.08 -4.12
CA LEU A 99 -2.58 5.77 -4.41
C LEU A 99 -2.64 7.22 -3.90
N ASP A 100 -1.79 7.54 -2.94
CA ASP A 100 -1.66 8.88 -2.40
C ASP A 100 -0.77 9.77 -3.29
N ILE A 101 -1.36 10.80 -3.89
CA ILE A 101 -0.63 11.90 -4.53
C ILE A 101 -0.77 13.12 -3.63
N LYS A 102 0.27 13.41 -2.85
CA LYS A 102 0.18 14.37 -1.73
C LYS A 102 0.27 15.84 -2.16
N HIS A 103 0.82 16.10 -3.34
CA HIS A 103 0.87 17.43 -3.95
C HIS A 103 1.22 17.27 -5.45
N SER A 104 0.75 18.16 -6.32
CA SER A 104 1.06 18.14 -7.75
C SER A 104 2.34 18.90 -8.11
N ASP A 105 2.64 20.00 -7.41
CA ASP A 105 3.94 20.69 -7.52
C ASP A 105 5.08 19.87 -6.86
N PRO A 106 6.18 19.55 -7.56
CA PRO A 106 7.29 18.78 -7.02
C PRO A 106 8.01 19.44 -5.83
N GLY A 107 8.15 20.77 -5.85
CA GLY A 107 8.82 21.50 -4.77
C GLY A 107 8.03 21.44 -3.47
N GLN A 108 6.72 21.65 -3.55
CA GLN A 108 5.78 21.49 -2.45
C GLN A 108 5.68 20.04 -2.00
N TYR A 109 5.64 19.07 -2.93
CA TYR A 109 5.64 17.64 -2.58
C TYR A 109 6.87 17.28 -1.75
N ARG A 110 8.06 17.72 -2.17
CA ARG A 110 9.30 17.48 -1.43
C ARG A 110 9.29 18.15 -0.05
N ARG A 111 8.84 19.40 0.05
CA ARG A 111 8.67 20.10 1.34
C ARG A 111 7.71 19.36 2.26
N LEU A 112 6.60 18.85 1.72
CA LEU A 112 5.53 18.21 2.45
C LEU A 112 5.88 16.80 2.93
N THR A 113 6.65 16.05 2.13
CA THR A 113 6.82 14.59 2.29
C THR A 113 8.26 14.15 2.57
N GLY A 114 9.23 14.99 2.22
CA GLY A 114 10.66 14.64 2.21
C GLY A 114 11.11 13.79 1.03
N GLN A 115 10.24 13.48 0.06
CA GLN A 115 10.53 12.61 -1.08
C GLN A 115 10.24 13.28 -2.42
N ASP A 116 10.73 12.69 -3.51
CA ASP A 116 10.42 13.16 -4.87
C ASP A 116 9.04 12.69 -5.33
N LEU A 117 8.34 13.55 -6.09
CA LEU A 117 7.01 13.26 -6.63
C LEU A 117 7.05 12.24 -7.77
N GLN A 118 8.06 12.31 -8.64
CA GLN A 118 8.05 11.61 -9.92
C GLN A 118 7.83 10.09 -9.81
N PRO A 119 8.46 9.35 -8.88
CA PRO A 119 8.19 7.91 -8.72
C PRO A 119 6.71 7.59 -8.42
N THR A 120 5.99 8.47 -7.72
CA THR A 120 4.55 8.28 -7.46
C THR A 120 3.74 8.41 -8.75
N LEU A 121 4.09 9.37 -9.61
CA LEU A 121 3.43 9.58 -10.90
C LEU A 121 3.75 8.47 -11.89
N ASP A 122 4.99 8.01 -11.91
CA ASP A 122 5.43 6.87 -12.72
C ASP A 122 4.68 5.60 -12.31
N PHE A 123 4.45 5.40 -11.02
CA PHE A 123 3.60 4.33 -10.53
C PHE A 123 2.16 4.46 -10.99
N ALA A 124 1.56 5.66 -10.92
CA ALA A 124 0.21 5.89 -11.42
C ALA A 124 0.09 5.48 -12.90
N GLN A 125 1.06 5.90 -13.73
CA GLN A 125 1.11 5.51 -15.14
C GLN A 125 1.30 4.01 -15.32
N ARG A 126 2.13 3.37 -14.48
CA ARG A 126 2.31 1.91 -14.49
C ARG A 126 1.01 1.18 -14.20
N LEU A 127 0.24 1.62 -13.20
CA LEU A 127 -1.04 1.01 -12.87
C LEU A 127 -2.06 1.12 -14.02
N VAL A 128 -2.06 2.24 -14.76
CA VAL A 128 -2.84 2.37 -16.00
C VAL A 128 -2.43 1.32 -17.03
N ARG A 129 -1.12 1.15 -17.28
CA ARG A 129 -0.61 0.13 -18.23
C ARG A 129 -0.99 -1.29 -17.82
N LEU A 130 -0.98 -1.57 -16.52
CA LEU A 130 -1.36 -2.88 -15.96
C LEU A 130 -2.88 -3.11 -15.89
N GLY A 131 -3.70 -2.13 -16.28
CA GLY A 131 -5.16 -2.22 -16.17
C GLY A 131 -5.64 -2.34 -14.71
N LYS A 132 -4.84 -1.89 -13.74
CA LYS A 132 -5.19 -1.95 -12.32
C LYS A 132 -6.16 -0.83 -11.97
N ARG A 133 -7.21 -1.19 -11.21
CA ARG A 133 -8.09 -0.18 -10.62
C ARG A 133 -7.30 0.62 -9.60
N MET A 134 -7.41 1.94 -9.67
CA MET A 134 -6.78 2.83 -8.70
C MET A 134 -7.77 3.88 -8.22
N TRP A 135 -7.64 4.26 -6.96
CA TRP A 135 -8.25 5.47 -6.39
C TRP A 135 -7.14 6.43 -6.00
N ILE A 136 -7.16 7.62 -6.60
CA ILE A 136 -6.25 8.68 -6.21
C ILE A 136 -6.75 9.31 -4.90
N ARG A 137 -5.86 9.40 -3.93
CA ARG A 137 -6.09 10.04 -2.64
C ARG A 137 -5.29 11.32 -2.55
N TYR A 138 -5.97 12.39 -2.16
CA TYR A 138 -5.36 13.71 -1.93
C TYR A 138 -5.82 14.22 -0.57
N VAL A 139 -4.86 14.58 0.28
CA VAL A 139 -5.15 15.19 1.58
C VAL A 139 -5.02 16.70 1.43
N LEU A 140 -6.13 17.41 1.61
CA LEU A 140 -6.13 18.87 1.61
C LEU A 140 -5.69 19.37 2.99
N VAL A 141 -4.57 20.09 3.04
CA VAL A 141 -4.01 20.69 4.27
C VAL A 141 -3.91 22.21 4.05
N PRO A 142 -4.47 23.05 4.94
CA PRO A 142 -4.42 24.51 4.84
C PRO A 142 -3.02 25.11 4.86
#